data_AF-W9KTP4-F1
#
_entry.id   AF-W9KTP4-F1
#
_cell.length_a   1.000
_cell.length_b   1.000
_cell.length_c   1.000
_cell.angle_alpha   90.00
_cell.angle_beta   90.00
_cell.angle_gamma   90.00
#
_symmetry.space_group_name_H-M   'P 1'
#
loop_
_entity.id
_entity.type
_entity.pdbx_description
1 polymer ?
#
loop_
_entity_poly.entity_id
_entity_poly.type
_entity_poly.pdbx_seq_one_letter_code
_entity_poly.pdbx_strand_id
1 'polypeptide(L)'
;MASTSQFIGLAKSLPAPLQRFFARYPPAAILPENTPKTRYQEERPNPFRFYKHPVTGKWQDPVYSQRRQAELVKMARENGVEDLLPETRKGTEYKLAHRVEHGLRVKGTGVGQKVKGHIHERHMIAKMETRRKAMLDMPSLIKRWKRVRSKIDCLDRPREHVLLTTLTGGQIRLDQVPQINKKKRDGMTALARPVHSPCIFMYNNISDRLVKERLCTQDPASLS
;
A
#
# COMPACT_ATOMS: atom_id res chain seq x y z
N MET A 1 -44.20 34.43 -1.12
CA MET A 1 -43.98 33.50 0.02
C MET A 1 -44.56 32.17 -0.36
N ALA A 2 -43.79 31.09 -0.27
CA ALA A 2 -44.31 29.76 -0.56
C ALA A 2 -45.38 29.37 0.49
N SER A 3 -46.45 28.73 0.04
CA SER A 3 -47.56 28.32 0.92
C SER A 3 -47.20 27.05 1.70
N THR A 4 -47.83 26.85 2.86
CA THR A 4 -47.67 25.61 3.65
C THR A 4 -47.98 24.35 2.84
N SER A 5 -48.99 24.41 1.96
CA SER A 5 -49.33 23.33 1.04
C SER A 5 -48.21 22.99 0.05
N GLN A 6 -47.45 23.99 -0.43
CA GLN A 6 -46.30 23.78 -1.31
C GLN A 6 -45.17 23.05 -0.56
N PHE A 7 -44.86 23.45 0.68
CA PHE A 7 -43.85 22.75 1.49
C PHE A 7 -44.24 21.30 1.80
N ILE A 8 -45.53 21.04 2.06
CA ILE A 8 -46.03 19.68 2.22
C ILE A 8 -45.89 18.88 0.92
N GLY A 9 -46.15 19.50 -0.24
CA GLY A 9 -45.94 18.91 -1.55
C GLY A 9 -44.46 18.53 -1.77
N LEU A 10 -43.54 19.43 -1.45
CA LEU A 10 -42.10 19.20 -1.54
C LEU A 10 -41.62 18.08 -0.60
N ALA A 11 -42.12 18.04 0.64
CA ALA A 11 -41.80 16.97 1.57
C ALA A 11 -42.29 15.60 1.06
N LYS A 12 -43.47 15.57 0.42
CA LYS A 12 -44.04 14.36 -0.18
C LYS A 12 -43.34 13.93 -1.48
N SER A 13 -42.67 14.82 -2.19
CA SER A 13 -41.89 14.46 -3.39
C SER A 13 -40.52 13.84 -3.07
N LEU A 14 -40.10 13.83 -1.80
CA LEU A 14 -38.84 13.19 -1.39
C LEU A 14 -38.81 11.69 -1.71
N PRO A 15 -37.63 11.09 -1.98
CA PRO A 15 -37.50 9.66 -2.16
C PRO A 15 -38.07 8.85 -0.98
N ALA A 16 -38.82 7.78 -1.27
CA ALA A 16 -39.45 6.94 -0.25
C ALA A 16 -38.49 6.42 0.84
N PRO A 17 -37.22 6.05 0.56
CA PRO A 17 -36.27 5.67 1.61
C PRO A 17 -35.98 6.80 2.62
N LEU A 18 -35.89 8.05 2.17
CA LEU A 18 -35.69 9.22 3.03
C LEU A 18 -36.93 9.51 3.86
N GLN A 19 -38.12 9.46 3.26
CA GLN A 19 -39.38 9.63 3.99
C GLN A 19 -39.53 8.61 5.12
N ARG A 20 -39.23 7.33 4.83
CA ARG A 20 -39.25 6.25 5.84
C ARG A 20 -38.21 6.49 6.94
N PHE A 21 -37.05 7.07 6.60
CA PHE A 21 -36.04 7.42 7.58
C PHE A 21 -36.53 8.52 8.52
N PHE A 22 -37.03 9.64 7.99
CA PHE A 22 -37.53 10.76 8.79
C PHE A 22 -38.78 10.40 9.61
N ALA A 23 -39.63 9.49 9.11
CA ALA A 23 -40.75 8.96 9.88
C ALA A 23 -40.31 8.16 11.13
N ARG A 24 -39.16 7.48 11.07
CA ARG A 24 -38.62 6.70 12.20
C ARG A 24 -37.73 7.55 13.12
N TYR A 25 -36.90 8.40 12.53
CA TYR A 25 -35.91 9.24 13.19
C TYR A 25 -36.13 10.71 12.80
N PRO A 26 -37.18 11.36 13.35
CA PRO A 26 -37.42 12.77 13.10
C PRO A 26 -36.33 13.64 13.78
N PRO A 27 -35.68 14.56 13.06
CA PRO A 27 -34.68 15.45 13.65
C PRO A 27 -35.34 16.53 14.51
N ALA A 28 -34.63 16.99 15.53
CA ALA A 28 -35.11 18.03 16.45
C ALA A 28 -35.47 19.35 15.74
N ALA A 29 -34.79 19.68 14.63
CA ALA A 29 -35.03 20.90 13.86
C ALA A 29 -36.45 21.03 13.27
N ILE A 30 -37.16 19.91 13.07
CA ILE A 30 -38.52 19.89 12.50
C ILE A 30 -39.57 19.78 13.60
N LEU A 31 -39.18 19.31 14.79
CA LEU A 31 -40.09 19.01 15.87
C LEU A 31 -40.30 20.24 16.76
N PRO A 32 -41.50 20.45 17.31
CA PRO A 32 -41.68 21.41 18.38
C PRO A 32 -40.95 20.94 19.66
N GLU A 33 -40.51 21.91 20.47
CA GLU A 33 -39.59 21.78 21.61
C GLU A 33 -39.95 20.72 22.68
N ASN A 34 -41.19 20.22 22.71
CA ASN A 34 -41.68 19.30 23.74
C ASN A 34 -42.22 17.97 23.19
N THR A 35 -41.77 17.54 22.02
CA THR A 35 -42.19 16.25 21.48
C THR A 35 -41.43 15.08 22.11
N PRO A 36 -42.13 13.99 22.48
CA PRO A 36 -41.48 12.78 22.96
C PRO A 36 -40.67 12.12 21.83
N LYS A 37 -39.57 11.47 22.20
CA LYS A 37 -38.74 10.70 21.27
C LYS A 37 -39.52 9.53 20.70
N THR A 38 -39.22 9.15 19.47
CA THR A 38 -39.80 7.93 18.91
C THR A 38 -39.21 6.70 19.60
N ARG A 39 -39.95 5.59 19.64
CA ARG A 39 -39.44 4.30 20.13
C ARG A 39 -38.08 3.93 19.53
N TYR A 40 -37.90 4.19 18.23
CA TYR A 40 -36.63 3.93 17.55
C TYR A 40 -35.47 4.80 18.07
N GLN A 41 -35.73 6.06 18.41
CA GLN A 41 -34.75 6.97 19.00
C GLN A 41 -34.41 6.60 20.45
N GLU A 42 -35.36 6.08 21.21
CA GLU A 42 -35.13 5.58 22.57
C GLU A 42 -34.26 4.32 22.57
N GLU A 43 -34.61 3.35 21.73
CA GLU A 43 -33.81 2.13 21.55
C GLU A 43 -32.43 2.46 20.95
N ARG A 44 -32.37 3.43 20.04
CA ARG A 44 -31.17 3.80 19.29
C ARG A 44 -31.08 5.30 19.06
N PRO A 45 -30.35 6.07 19.89
CA PRO A 45 -30.30 7.52 19.76
C PRO A 45 -29.65 7.98 18.45
N ASN A 46 -28.63 7.26 17.95
CA ASN A 46 -28.05 7.49 16.63
C ASN A 46 -28.09 6.19 15.81
N PRO A 47 -28.82 6.15 14.68
CA PRO A 47 -28.99 4.93 13.89
C PRO A 47 -27.78 4.59 12.99
N PHE A 48 -26.81 5.49 12.89
CA PHE A 48 -25.63 5.38 12.02
C PHE A 48 -24.36 4.95 12.75
N ARG A 49 -24.33 5.06 14.09
CA ARG A 49 -23.19 4.67 14.91
C ARG A 49 -23.41 3.28 15.51
N PHE A 50 -22.29 2.61 15.82
CA PHE A 50 -22.32 1.40 16.63
C PHE A 50 -22.84 1.74 18.03
N TYR A 51 -23.63 0.84 18.59
CA TYR A 51 -24.25 1.03 19.90
C TYR A 51 -23.83 -0.10 20.84
N LYS A 52 -23.35 0.25 22.03
CA LYS A 52 -23.01 -0.73 23.05
C LYS A 52 -24.24 -0.95 23.93
N HIS A 53 -24.73 -2.19 23.96
CA HIS A 53 -25.88 -2.51 24.81
C HIS A 53 -25.49 -2.44 26.29
N PRO A 54 -26.25 -1.74 27.16
CA PRO A 54 -25.85 -1.48 28.55
C PRO A 54 -25.78 -2.76 29.38
N VAL A 55 -26.72 -3.69 29.22
CA VAL A 55 -26.76 -4.95 29.99
C VAL A 55 -25.72 -5.95 29.50
N THR A 56 -25.77 -6.36 28.23
CA THR A 56 -24.87 -7.38 27.66
C THR A 56 -23.44 -6.89 27.39
N GLY A 57 -23.21 -5.58 27.29
CA GLY A 57 -21.91 -4.99 26.94
C GLY A 57 -21.43 -5.25 25.50
N LYS A 58 -22.21 -5.96 24.69
CA LYS A 58 -21.89 -6.25 23.28
C LYS A 58 -22.12 -5.03 22.41
N TRP A 59 -21.23 -4.84 21.45
CA TRP A 59 -21.40 -3.87 20.38
C TRP A 59 -22.38 -4.40 19.34
N GLN A 60 -23.41 -3.60 19.06
CA GLN A 60 -24.36 -3.87 18.01
C GLN A 60 -24.00 -3.02 16.79
N ASP A 61 -24.20 -3.63 15.62
CA ASP A 61 -24.06 -2.96 14.34
C ASP A 61 -25.05 -1.79 14.20
N PRO A 62 -24.69 -0.75 13.44
CA PRO A 62 -25.60 0.34 13.16
C PRO A 62 -26.82 -0.16 12.38
N VAL A 63 -28.00 0.41 12.67
CA VAL A 63 -29.27 0.06 12.01
C VAL A 63 -29.17 0.22 10.50
N TYR A 64 -28.44 1.25 10.06
CA TYR A 64 -28.07 1.45 8.65
C TYR A 64 -26.57 1.19 8.47
N SER A 65 -26.25 0.19 7.65
CA SER A 65 -24.89 -0.09 7.19
C SER A 65 -24.26 1.10 6.46
N GLN A 66 -22.92 1.19 6.41
CA GLN A 66 -22.22 2.29 5.72
C GLN A 66 -22.64 2.52 4.26
N ARG A 67 -23.03 1.46 3.52
CA ARG A 67 -23.58 1.59 2.15
C ARG A 67 -24.90 2.35 2.17
N ARG A 68 -25.87 1.88 2.96
CA ARG A 68 -27.18 2.54 3.15
C ARG A 68 -27.05 3.98 3.68
N GLN A 69 -26.09 4.24 4.56
CA GLN A 69 -25.79 5.60 5.02
C GLN A 69 -25.36 6.49 3.84
N ALA A 70 -24.46 6.00 2.97
CA ALA A 70 -24.02 6.75 1.81
C ALA A 70 -25.15 6.97 0.78
N GLU A 71 -26.05 5.99 0.61
CA GLU A 71 -27.25 6.14 -0.23
C GLU A 71 -28.20 7.21 0.32
N LEU A 72 -28.48 7.21 1.63
CA LEU A 72 -29.29 8.25 2.29
C LEU A 72 -28.66 9.63 2.15
N VAL A 73 -27.36 9.77 2.42
CA VAL A 73 -26.63 11.04 2.26
C VAL A 73 -26.64 11.49 0.80
N LYS A 74 -26.47 10.58 -0.16
CA LYS A 74 -26.53 10.90 -1.59
C LYS A 74 -27.90 11.47 -1.97
N MET A 75 -28.98 10.79 -1.61
CA MET A 75 -30.34 11.25 -1.87
C MET A 75 -30.64 12.57 -1.12
N ALA A 76 -30.17 12.72 0.12
CA ALA A 76 -30.43 13.91 0.92
C ALA A 76 -29.73 15.14 0.32
N ARG A 77 -28.49 14.98 -0.12
CA ARG A 77 -27.73 16.03 -0.83
C ARG A 77 -28.39 16.43 -2.15
N GLU A 78 -28.91 15.48 -2.93
CA GLU A 78 -29.64 15.78 -4.18
C GLU A 78 -30.93 16.58 -3.92
N ASN A 79 -31.54 16.41 -2.74
CA ASN A 79 -32.78 17.09 -2.35
C ASN A 79 -32.56 18.27 -1.37
N GLY A 80 -31.30 18.61 -1.03
CA GLY A 80 -30.97 19.70 -0.10
C GLY A 80 -31.38 19.47 1.37
N VAL A 81 -31.56 18.22 1.80
CA VAL A 81 -31.98 17.83 3.17
C VAL A 81 -30.86 17.11 3.95
N GLU A 82 -29.60 17.37 3.61
CA GLU A 82 -28.45 16.71 4.25
C GLU A 82 -28.32 17.09 5.73
N ASP A 83 -28.56 18.36 6.08
CA ASP A 83 -28.43 18.90 7.44
C ASP A 83 -29.44 18.31 8.43
N LEU A 84 -30.54 17.77 7.90
CA LEU A 84 -31.58 17.09 8.69
C LEU A 84 -31.18 15.67 9.11
N LEU A 85 -30.13 15.10 8.51
CA LEU A 85 -29.62 13.80 8.89
C LEU A 85 -28.70 13.89 10.12
N PRO A 86 -28.66 12.85 10.98
CA PRO A 86 -27.67 12.82 12.05
C PRO A 86 -26.25 12.74 11.48
N GLU A 87 -25.28 13.28 12.21
CA GLU A 87 -23.88 13.35 11.79
C GLU A 87 -23.31 11.97 11.40
N THR A 88 -22.73 11.89 10.20
CA THR A 88 -22.12 10.65 9.66
C THR A 88 -20.72 10.86 9.11
N ARG A 89 -19.92 9.78 9.15
CA ARG A 89 -18.64 9.69 8.41
C ARG A 89 -18.80 9.79 6.88
N LYS A 90 -20.03 9.64 6.37
CA LYS A 90 -20.34 9.69 4.94
C LYS A 90 -20.86 11.06 4.49
N GLY A 91 -21.23 11.94 5.43
CA GLY A 91 -21.68 13.31 5.19
C GLY A 91 -20.61 14.15 4.49
N THR A 92 -21.07 15.12 3.71
CA THR A 92 -20.28 16.07 2.94
C THR A 92 -19.46 16.94 3.87
N GLU A 93 -20.11 17.57 4.87
CA GLU A 93 -19.45 18.45 5.85
C GLU A 93 -18.35 17.72 6.62
N TYR A 94 -18.67 16.54 7.17
CA TYR A 94 -17.71 15.73 7.90
C TYR A 94 -16.49 15.35 7.03
N LYS A 95 -16.71 14.93 5.78
CA LYS A 95 -15.61 14.57 4.87
C LYS A 95 -14.72 15.75 4.54
N LEU A 96 -15.29 16.94 4.37
CA LEU A 96 -14.55 18.16 4.10
C LEU A 96 -13.75 18.58 5.34
N ALA A 97 -14.40 18.69 6.50
CA ALA A 97 -13.76 19.01 7.77
C ALA A 97 -12.60 18.04 8.08
N HIS A 98 -12.83 16.74 7.97
CA HIS A 98 -11.82 15.71 8.24
C HIS A 98 -10.65 15.77 7.26
N ARG A 99 -10.89 16.14 5.99
CA ARG A 99 -9.83 16.32 4.99
C ARG A 99 -9.01 17.59 5.24
N VAL A 100 -9.66 18.68 5.63
CA VAL A 100 -9.01 19.95 5.94
C VAL A 100 -8.16 19.82 7.21
N GLU A 101 -8.71 19.22 8.27
CA GLU A 101 -8.03 19.07 9.55
C GLU A 101 -6.83 18.12 9.47
N HIS A 102 -6.96 16.98 8.78
CA HIS A 102 -5.92 15.94 8.80
C HIS A 102 -5.07 15.86 7.54
N GLY A 103 -5.53 16.40 6.41
CA GLY A 103 -4.83 16.30 5.12
C GLY A 103 -4.67 14.87 4.59
N LEU A 104 -3.75 14.70 3.64
CA LEU A 104 -3.37 13.38 3.12
C LEU A 104 -2.45 12.67 4.11
N ARG A 105 -2.78 11.43 4.48
CA ARG A 105 -2.04 10.64 5.49
C ARG A 105 -1.54 9.29 4.98
N VAL A 106 -1.44 9.13 3.65
CA VAL A 106 -0.91 7.92 3.02
C VAL A 106 0.58 7.78 3.34
N LYS A 107 1.07 6.57 3.61
CA LYS A 107 2.47 6.36 3.96
C LYS A 107 3.38 6.78 2.79
N GLY A 108 4.35 7.65 3.07
CA GLY A 108 5.31 8.16 2.10
C GLY A 108 4.93 9.51 1.48
N THR A 109 3.66 9.71 1.12
CA THR A 109 3.14 10.95 0.48
C THR A 109 2.32 11.84 1.40
N GLY A 110 1.93 11.35 2.58
CA GLY A 110 1.17 12.11 3.54
C GLY A 110 1.98 13.25 4.17
N VAL A 111 1.26 14.24 4.73
CA VAL A 111 1.88 15.39 5.40
C VAL A 111 2.85 14.91 6.48
N GLY A 112 4.09 15.39 6.44
CA GLY A 112 5.15 15.00 7.37
C GLY A 112 5.76 13.61 7.13
N GLN A 113 5.41 12.90 6.07
CA GLN A 113 6.04 11.63 5.69
C GLN A 113 7.09 11.83 4.58
N LYS A 114 8.09 10.95 4.55
CA LYS A 114 9.12 10.90 3.50
C LYS A 114 9.03 9.58 2.73
N VAL A 115 9.21 9.65 1.42
CA VAL A 115 9.26 8.49 0.52
C VAL A 115 10.52 7.66 0.80
N LYS A 116 10.38 6.32 0.80
CA LYS A 116 11.47 5.37 1.09
C LYS A 116 12.58 5.36 0.00
N GLY A 117 12.25 5.72 -1.24
CA GLY A 117 13.08 5.53 -2.43
C GLY A 117 13.14 4.07 -2.89
N HIS A 118 13.54 3.83 -4.14
CA HIS A 118 13.79 2.48 -4.65
C HIS A 118 15.11 1.89 -4.12
N ILE A 119 15.30 0.57 -4.24
CA ILE A 119 16.51 -0.11 -3.74
C ILE A 119 17.76 0.46 -4.42
N HIS A 120 17.72 0.70 -5.74
CA HIS A 120 18.87 1.19 -6.48
C HIS A 120 19.24 2.63 -6.09
N GLU A 121 18.28 3.51 -5.87
CA GLU A 121 18.50 4.90 -5.41
C GLU A 121 19.23 4.91 -4.07
N ARG A 122 18.78 4.08 -3.12
CA ARG A 122 19.38 4.00 -1.77
C ARG A 122 20.80 3.47 -1.78
N HIS A 123 21.13 2.53 -2.66
CA HIS A 123 22.46 1.90 -2.71
C HIS A 123 23.39 2.50 -3.76
N MET A 124 22.93 3.45 -4.58
CA MET A 124 23.70 4.01 -5.69
C MET A 124 25.01 4.64 -5.19
N ILE A 125 24.93 5.47 -4.14
CA ILE A 125 26.09 6.18 -3.57
C ILE A 125 27.15 5.18 -3.11
N ALA A 126 26.76 4.23 -2.25
CA ALA A 126 27.65 3.19 -1.75
C ALA A 126 28.26 2.33 -2.88
N LYS A 127 27.48 2.01 -3.92
CA LYS A 127 27.97 1.28 -5.10
C LYS A 127 29.01 2.10 -5.88
N MET A 128 28.79 3.41 -6.07
CA MET A 128 29.72 4.28 -6.79
C MET A 128 31.01 4.50 -6.01
N GLU A 129 30.95 4.66 -4.69
CA GLU A 129 32.14 4.74 -3.83
C GLU A 129 32.98 3.48 -3.89
N THR A 130 32.33 2.32 -3.89
CA THR A 130 33.01 1.02 -4.05
C THR A 130 33.72 0.93 -5.40
N ARG A 131 33.08 1.38 -6.49
CA ARG A 131 33.69 1.44 -7.83
C ARG A 131 34.89 2.40 -7.85
N ARG A 132 34.75 3.60 -7.30
CA ARG A 132 35.84 4.59 -7.20
C ARG A 132 37.05 4.01 -6.48
N LYS A 133 36.84 3.38 -5.32
CA LYS A 133 37.91 2.75 -4.54
C LYS A 133 38.61 1.64 -5.33
N ALA A 134 37.85 0.75 -5.97
CA ALA A 134 38.42 -0.32 -6.78
C ALA A 134 39.29 0.21 -7.94
N MET A 135 38.90 1.31 -8.58
CA MET A 135 39.70 1.93 -9.65
C MET A 135 41.01 2.52 -9.12
N LEU A 136 41.00 3.13 -7.94
CA LEU A 136 42.21 3.65 -7.30
C LEU A 136 43.17 2.51 -6.89
N ASP A 137 42.63 1.40 -6.41
CA ASP A 137 43.43 0.24 -5.96
C ASP A 137 43.93 -0.62 -7.15
N MET A 138 43.30 -0.52 -8.33
CA MET A 138 43.58 -1.37 -9.50
C MET A 138 45.05 -1.34 -9.97
N PRO A 139 45.75 -0.19 -10.09
CA PRO A 139 47.16 -0.16 -10.49
C PRO A 139 48.07 -0.94 -9.53
N SER A 140 47.79 -0.88 -8.22
CA SER A 140 48.58 -1.60 -7.21
C SER A 140 48.39 -3.11 -7.34
N LEU A 141 47.16 -3.55 -7.62
CA LEU A 141 46.81 -4.94 -7.86
C LEU A 141 47.45 -5.49 -9.14
N ILE A 142 47.41 -4.73 -10.24
CA ILE A 142 48.07 -5.12 -11.49
C ILE A 142 49.57 -5.33 -11.28
N LYS A 143 50.25 -4.43 -10.57
CA LYS A 143 51.69 -4.57 -10.25
C LYS A 143 51.96 -5.86 -9.47
N ARG A 144 51.15 -6.14 -8.43
CA ARG A 144 51.28 -7.35 -7.62
C ARG A 144 51.04 -8.61 -8.44
N TRP A 145 49.98 -8.63 -9.25
CA TRP A 145 49.63 -9.77 -10.09
C TRP A 145 50.69 -10.05 -11.16
N LYS A 146 51.17 -9.02 -11.88
CA LYS A 146 52.26 -9.17 -12.86
C LYS A 146 53.53 -9.70 -12.20
N ARG A 147 53.91 -9.23 -11.01
CA ARG A 147 55.07 -9.75 -10.27
C ARG A 147 54.96 -11.24 -9.99
N VAL A 148 53.79 -11.69 -9.50
CA VAL A 148 53.54 -13.11 -9.22
C VAL A 148 53.58 -13.92 -10.51
N ARG A 149 52.91 -13.46 -11.57
CA ARG A 149 52.88 -14.14 -12.87
C ARG A 149 54.27 -14.26 -13.50
N SER A 150 55.04 -13.18 -13.56
CA SER A 150 56.42 -13.21 -14.07
C SER A 150 57.33 -14.14 -13.25
N LYS A 151 57.03 -14.34 -11.96
CA LYS A 151 57.76 -15.29 -11.11
C LYS A 151 57.34 -16.74 -11.32
N ILE A 152 56.13 -16.99 -11.80
CA ILE A 152 55.67 -18.32 -12.21
C ILE A 152 56.26 -18.65 -13.59
N ASP A 153 56.21 -17.71 -14.54
CA ASP A 153 56.76 -17.89 -15.90
C ASP A 153 58.28 -18.13 -15.90
N CYS A 154 59.03 -17.68 -14.88
CA CYS A 154 60.45 -17.98 -14.74
C CYS A 154 60.75 -19.33 -14.08
N LEU A 155 59.77 -19.97 -13.43
CA LEU A 155 59.88 -21.31 -12.87
C LEU A 155 59.54 -22.42 -13.89
N ASP A 156 58.73 -22.09 -14.91
CA ASP A 156 58.35 -23.02 -16.00
C ASP A 156 59.21 -22.89 -17.27
N ARG A 157 60.31 -22.11 -17.25
CA ARG A 157 61.25 -22.09 -18.38
C ARG A 157 62.11 -23.36 -18.33
N PRO A 158 62.12 -24.22 -19.38
CA PRO A 158 62.97 -25.39 -19.39
C PRO A 158 64.43 -24.94 -19.29
N ARG A 159 65.14 -25.37 -18.23
CA ARG A 159 66.59 -25.25 -18.16
C ARG A 159 67.16 -26.07 -19.31
N GLU A 160 67.83 -25.43 -20.24
CA GLU A 160 68.72 -26.12 -21.16
C GLU A 160 69.73 -26.96 -20.36
N HIS A 161 70.01 -28.15 -20.90
CA HIS A 161 70.83 -29.18 -20.32
C HIS A 161 72.19 -28.65 -19.84
N VAL A 162 72.44 -28.72 -18.53
CA VAL A 162 73.79 -28.78 -17.98
C VAL A 162 73.92 -30.12 -17.27
N LEU A 163 74.72 -31.01 -17.87
CA LEU A 163 75.03 -32.34 -17.36
C LEU A 163 75.91 -32.24 -16.09
N LEU A 164 75.44 -32.94 -15.05
CA LEU A 164 76.10 -33.55 -13.89
C LEU A 164 77.29 -32.86 -13.20
N THR A 165 77.14 -32.66 -11.89
CA THR A 165 77.94 -33.39 -10.89
C THR A 165 77.27 -33.37 -9.51
N THR A 166 77.62 -34.37 -8.71
CA THR A 166 76.84 -35.03 -7.64
C THR A 166 77.01 -34.43 -6.23
N LEU A 167 76.17 -34.94 -5.31
CA LEU A 167 76.33 -35.05 -3.85
C LEU A 167 75.98 -33.80 -3.00
N THR A 168 74.78 -33.80 -2.42
CA THR A 168 74.57 -34.03 -0.97
C THR A 168 73.07 -33.97 -0.66
N GLY A 169 72.63 -34.85 0.23
CA GLY A 169 71.22 -35.10 0.53
C GLY A 169 70.49 -33.92 1.17
N GLY A 170 69.18 -33.90 0.96
CA GLY A 170 68.25 -32.97 1.58
C GLY A 170 66.83 -33.30 1.13
N GLN A 171 66.22 -34.31 1.75
CA GLN A 171 64.83 -34.68 1.50
C GLN A 171 63.91 -33.61 2.07
N ILE A 172 63.38 -32.73 1.22
CA ILE A 172 62.32 -31.81 1.58
C ILE A 172 61.00 -32.44 1.13
N ARG A 173 60.19 -32.84 2.12
CA ARG A 173 58.82 -33.32 1.95
C ARG A 173 57.98 -32.27 1.23
N LEU A 174 57.38 -32.69 0.11
CA LEU A 174 56.32 -31.99 -0.60
C LEU A 174 55.02 -32.15 0.19
N ASP A 175 54.84 -31.36 1.25
CA ASP A 175 53.54 -31.25 1.94
C ASP A 175 53.40 -29.84 2.53
N GLN A 176 52.82 -28.91 1.75
CA GLN A 176 51.92 -27.85 2.25
C GLN A 176 51.53 -26.89 1.12
N VAL A 177 50.47 -27.26 0.40
CA VAL A 177 49.59 -26.28 -0.25
C VAL A 177 48.74 -25.64 0.85
N PRO A 178 48.76 -24.31 1.06
CA PRO A 178 47.85 -23.68 2.02
C PRO A 178 46.41 -23.78 1.48
N GLN A 179 45.58 -24.51 2.22
CA GLN A 179 44.16 -24.66 1.95
C GLN A 179 43.48 -23.29 1.91
N ILE A 180 42.78 -23.00 0.81
CA ILE A 180 41.89 -21.84 0.68
C ILE A 180 40.73 -22.07 1.66
N ASN A 181 40.70 -21.29 2.75
CA ASN A 181 39.62 -21.31 3.73
C ASN A 181 38.28 -20.94 3.08
N LYS A 182 37.48 -21.96 2.74
CA LYS A 182 36.04 -21.79 2.46
C LYS A 182 35.36 -21.43 3.78
N LYS A 183 35.05 -20.14 3.96
CA LYS A 183 34.31 -19.66 5.13
C LYS A 183 32.93 -20.33 5.15
N LYS A 184 32.76 -21.21 6.13
CA LYS A 184 31.56 -21.96 6.46
C LYS A 184 30.41 -20.97 6.73
N ARG A 185 29.30 -21.14 6.02
CA ARG A 185 28.03 -20.51 6.38
C ARG A 185 27.50 -21.28 7.59
N ASP A 186 27.82 -20.79 8.78
CA ASP A 186 27.26 -21.32 10.02
C ASP A 186 25.77 -20.97 10.09
N GLY A 187 25.01 -21.93 10.61
CA GLY A 187 23.57 -22.04 10.50
C GLY A 187 22.81 -20.90 11.15
N MET A 188 21.83 -20.37 10.41
CA MET A 188 20.66 -19.76 11.02
C MET A 188 19.69 -20.89 11.37
N THR A 189 19.55 -21.10 12.67
CA THR A 189 18.54 -21.89 13.38
C THR A 189 17.16 -21.79 12.71
N ALA A 190 16.65 -22.95 12.32
CA ALA A 190 15.27 -23.16 11.96
C ALA A 190 14.39 -23.03 13.22
N LEU A 191 13.64 -21.93 13.32
CA LEU A 191 12.46 -21.87 14.17
C LEU A 191 11.26 -22.25 13.32
N ALA A 192 10.66 -23.37 13.72
CA ALA A 192 9.46 -23.97 13.17
C ALA A 192 8.34 -22.94 12.96
N ARG A 193 7.68 -23.02 11.80
CA ARG A 193 6.35 -22.44 11.61
C ARG A 193 5.36 -23.59 11.37
N PRO A 194 4.20 -23.56 12.05
CA PRO A 194 3.21 -24.62 11.97
C PRO A 194 2.53 -24.65 10.60
N VAL A 195 2.38 -25.86 10.08
CA VAL A 195 1.56 -26.26 8.94
C VAL A 195 0.10 -26.33 9.36
N HIS A 196 -0.76 -25.51 8.75
CA HIS A 196 -2.23 -25.66 8.58
C HIS A 196 -2.65 -24.58 7.56
N SER A 197 -2.84 -24.87 6.27
CA SER A 197 -4.03 -25.47 5.60
C SER A 197 -4.59 -24.41 4.61
N PRO A 198 -5.56 -24.70 3.71
CA PRO A 198 -5.46 -25.52 2.50
C PRO A 198 -5.92 -24.77 1.22
N CYS A 199 -5.75 -25.45 0.07
CA CYS A 199 -6.53 -25.41 -1.18
C CYS A 199 -7.28 -24.12 -1.61
N ILE A 200 -7.06 -23.68 -2.84
CA ILE A 200 -7.94 -23.95 -4.02
C ILE A 200 -7.39 -23.10 -5.18
N PHE A 201 -6.74 -23.79 -6.11
CA PHE A 201 -6.70 -23.38 -7.51
C PHE A 201 -8.00 -23.92 -8.13
N MET A 202 -8.72 -23.09 -8.89
CA MET A 202 -9.45 -23.48 -10.10
C MET A 202 -10.26 -22.27 -10.64
N TYR A 203 -10.35 -22.22 -11.97
CA TYR A 203 -11.18 -21.39 -12.86
C TYR A 203 -10.61 -20.09 -13.47
N ASN A 204 -9.99 -20.31 -14.64
CA ASN A 204 -10.47 -19.92 -15.98
C ASN A 204 -10.48 -18.44 -16.42
N ASN A 205 -9.61 -18.22 -17.42
CA ASN A 205 -9.84 -17.45 -18.65
C ASN A 205 -11.32 -17.36 -19.05
N ILE A 206 -11.78 -16.15 -19.37
CA ILE A 206 -12.78 -15.84 -20.41
C ILE A 206 -12.75 -14.31 -20.69
N SER A 207 -12.71 -13.98 -21.99
CA SER A 207 -13.08 -12.72 -22.66
C SER A 207 -12.03 -11.63 -22.91
N ASP A 208 -11.27 -11.88 -23.97
CA ASP A 208 -11.06 -11.03 -25.15
C ASP A 208 -12.06 -9.87 -25.44
N ARG A 209 -11.56 -8.95 -26.28
CA ARG A 209 -12.22 -7.91 -27.11
C ARG A 209 -12.51 -6.55 -26.45
N LEU A 210 -11.45 -5.76 -26.31
CA LEU A 210 -11.56 -4.31 -26.52
C LEU A 210 -11.45 -4.03 -28.02
N VAL A 211 -12.60 -3.63 -28.56
CA VAL A 211 -12.85 -3.16 -29.91
C VAL A 211 -11.92 -1.99 -30.23
N LYS A 212 -11.08 -2.22 -31.23
CA LYS A 212 -10.45 -1.22 -32.08
C LYS A 212 -11.53 -0.66 -33.01
N GLU A 213 -11.41 0.63 -33.33
CA GLU A 213 -12.09 1.39 -34.41
C GLU A 213 -13.16 2.40 -33.99
N ARG A 214 -13.08 3.56 -34.68
CA ARG A 214 -13.98 4.74 -34.74
C ARG A 214 -13.67 5.83 -33.70
N LEU A 215 -13.33 7.07 -34.04
CA LEU A 215 -13.32 7.84 -35.30
C LEU A 215 -12.30 8.97 -35.18
N CYS A 216 -11.50 9.16 -36.23
CA CYS A 216 -10.85 10.42 -36.56
C CYS A 216 -11.52 10.88 -37.87
N THR A 217 -12.36 11.90 -37.81
CA THR A 217 -12.69 12.74 -38.97
C THR A 217 -13.10 14.10 -38.46
N GLN A 218 -12.43 15.09 -39.02
CA GLN A 218 -12.66 16.52 -38.90
C GLN A 218 -14.02 16.89 -39.50
N ASP A 219 -14.64 17.94 -38.99
CA ASP A 219 -15.28 19.00 -39.80
C ASP A 219 -15.77 20.14 -38.87
N PRO A 220 -15.28 21.38 -39.05
CA PRO A 220 -15.90 22.58 -38.48
C PRO A 220 -16.69 23.31 -39.57
N ALA A 221 -18.02 23.28 -39.48
CA ALA A 221 -18.91 24.10 -40.30
C ALA A 221 -19.82 24.95 -39.40
N SER A 222 -19.61 26.27 -39.52
CA SER A 222 -20.61 27.34 -39.59
C SER A 222 -21.86 27.28 -38.71
N LEU A 223 -22.10 28.35 -37.95
CA LEU A 223 -23.37 29.10 -38.00
C LEU A 223 -23.18 30.44 -37.28
N SER A 224 -22.97 31.47 -38.10
CA SER A 224 -23.64 32.78 -37.99
C SER A 224 -25.14 32.62 -38.18
#